data_AF-A0A8X7UK40-F1
#
_entry.id   AF-A0A8X7UK40-F1
#
_cell.length_a   1.000
_cell.length_b   1.000
_cell.length_c   1.000
_cell.angle_alpha   90.00
_cell.angle_beta   90.00
_cell.angle_gamma   90.00
#
_symmetry.space_group_name_H-M   'P 1'
#
loop_
_entity.id
_entity.type
_entity.pdbx_description
1 polymer ?
#
loop_
_entity_poly.entity_id
_entity_poly.type
_entity_poly.pdbx_seq_one_letter_code
_entity_poly.pdbx_strand_id
1 'polypeptide(L)'
;MELQQQQLVEYGISKLSKKASYIVIFWNAQPLGADSLELWSAEISLRKVGPDIRGKIEWSGSVYKLDYPLTDSNRVKVVYAGTVFT
;
A
#
# COMPACT_ATOMS: atom_id res chain seq x y z
N MET A 1 -30.90 1.60 -14.97
CA MET A 1 -29.91 1.77 -13.88
C MET A 1 -29.11 0.50 -13.81
N GLU A 2 -27.94 0.45 -14.44
CA GLU A 2 -27.02 -0.67 -14.28
C GLU A 2 -26.30 -0.50 -12.94
N LEU A 3 -26.52 -1.45 -12.03
CA LEU A 3 -25.70 -1.61 -10.84
C LEU A 3 -24.30 -1.97 -11.33
N GLN A 4 -23.37 -1.01 -11.31
CA GLN A 4 -21.95 -1.31 -11.47
C GLN A 4 -21.58 -2.32 -10.40
N GLN A 5 -21.42 -3.57 -10.83
CA GLN A 5 -20.87 -4.64 -10.01
C GLN A 5 -19.50 -4.13 -9.56
N GLN A 6 -19.35 -3.83 -8.26
CA GLN A 6 -18.06 -3.50 -7.69
C GLN A 6 -17.19 -4.74 -7.89
N GLN A 7 -16.38 -4.75 -8.96
CA GLN A 7 -15.34 -5.75 -9.13
C GLN A 7 -14.49 -5.68 -7.87
N LEU A 8 -14.46 -6.79 -7.13
CA LEU A 8 -13.59 -6.94 -5.98
C LEU A 8 -12.15 -6.82 -6.51
N VAL A 9 -11.55 -5.65 -6.36
CA VAL A 9 -10.15 -5.44 -6.72
C VAL A 9 -9.33 -6.21 -5.70
N GLU A 10 -8.80 -7.35 -6.12
CA GLU A 10 -7.95 -8.18 -5.27
C GLU A 10 -6.57 -7.52 -5.16
N TYR A 11 -6.32 -6.90 -4.01
CA TYR A 11 -5.02 -6.31 -3.71
C TYR A 11 -4.09 -7.40 -3.19
N GLY A 12 -3.24 -7.94 -4.07
CA GLY A 12 -2.19 -8.87 -3.67
C GLY A 12 -1.18 -8.17 -2.74
N ILE A 13 -1.10 -8.61 -1.49
CA ILE A 13 -0.05 -8.17 -0.56
C ILE A 13 1.29 -8.63 -1.15
N SER A 14 2.14 -7.68 -1.53
CA SER A 14 3.44 -7.96 -2.14
C SER A 14 4.53 -8.18 -1.10
N LYS A 15 4.38 -7.59 0.10
CA LYS A 15 5.33 -7.78 1.21
C LYS A 15 4.71 -7.43 2.56
N LEU A 16 5.05 -8.23 3.57
CA LEU A 16 4.80 -7.94 4.98
C LEU A 16 6.15 -7.84 5.71
N SER A 17 6.39 -6.74 6.42
CA SER A 17 7.56 -6.55 7.26
C SER A 17 7.14 -6.21 8.69
N LYS A 18 7.92 -6.66 9.68
CA LYS A 18 7.70 -6.35 11.09
C LYS A 18 8.98 -5.79 11.68
N LYS A 19 8.87 -4.69 12.42
CA LYS A 19 9.96 -4.17 13.25
C LYS A 19 9.42 -3.77 14.62
N ALA A 20 9.92 -4.42 15.67
CA ALA A 20 9.54 -4.14 17.05
C ALA A 20 8.00 -4.10 17.23
N SER A 21 7.46 -2.92 17.56
CA SER A 21 6.04 -2.64 17.73
C SER A 21 5.32 -2.21 16.46
N TYR A 22 5.92 -2.29 15.27
CA TYR A 22 5.30 -1.88 14.01
C TYR A 22 5.28 -3.02 12.99
N ILE A 23 4.24 -3.02 12.18
CA ILE A 23 4.14 -3.79 10.94
C ILE A 23 4.07 -2.80 9.78
N VAL A 24 4.78 -3.10 8.71
CA VAL A 24 4.68 -2.40 7.43
C VAL A 24 4.19 -3.38 6.38
N ILE A 25 3.04 -3.09 5.77
CA ILE A 25 2.51 -3.85 4.64
C ILE A 25 2.76 -3.10 3.34
N PHE A 26 2.99 -3.84 2.27
CA PHE A 26 3.04 -3.35 0.90
C PHE A 26 2.07 -4.15 0.04
N TRP A 27 1.34 -3.47 -0.83
CA TRP A 27 0.43 -4.11 -1.77
C TRP A 27 0.38 -3.31 -3.07
N ASN A 28 0.12 -4.00 -4.17
CA ASN A 28 -0.10 -3.34 -5.45
C ASN A 28 -1.52 -2.78 -5.45
N ALA A 29 -1.70 -1.53 -5.86
CA ALA A 29 -2.99 -0.87 -5.95
C ALA A 29 -3.20 -0.27 -7.35
N GLN A 30 -4.46 -0.28 -7.79
CA GLN A 30 -4.89 0.23 -9.10
C GLN A 30 -6.05 1.23 -8.92
N PRO A 31 -5.81 2.39 -8.28
CA PRO A 31 -6.89 3.28 -7.85
C PRO A 31 -7.69 3.89 -9.02
N LEU A 32 -7.14 3.93 -10.23
CA LEU A 32 -7.78 4.44 -11.44
C LEU A 32 -8.04 3.33 -12.47
N GLY A 33 -8.01 2.06 -12.07
CA GLY A 33 -8.18 0.90 -12.95
C GLY A 33 -6.87 0.41 -13.57
N ALA A 34 -6.97 -0.42 -14.62
CA ALA A 34 -5.87 -1.18 -15.21
C ALA A 34 -4.68 -0.32 -15.69
N ASP A 35 -4.94 0.96 -16.00
CA ASP A 35 -3.95 1.92 -16.45
C ASP A 35 -3.23 2.65 -15.30
N SER A 36 -3.46 2.23 -14.05
CA SER A 36 -2.75 2.74 -12.88
C SER A 36 -2.12 1.58 -12.11
N LEU A 37 -0.80 1.61 -11.94
CA LEU A 37 -0.11 0.68 -11.07
C LEU A 37 0.69 1.44 -10.03
N GLU A 38 0.27 1.33 -8.78
CA GLU A 38 0.94 1.94 -7.64
C GLU A 38 1.36 0.86 -6.64
N LEU A 39 2.52 1.04 -5.99
CA LEU A 39 2.83 0.30 -4.77
C LEU A 39 2.39 1.15 -3.60
N TRP A 40 1.47 0.63 -2.81
CA TRP A 40 1.02 1.25 -1.58
C TRP A 40 1.71 0.62 -0.39
N SER A 41 1.77 1.39 0.69
CA SER A 41 2.25 0.93 1.97
C SER A 41 1.40 1.49 3.10
N ALA A 42 1.37 0.76 4.21
CA ALA A 42 0.83 1.23 5.47
C ALA A 42 1.76 0.84 6.61
N GLU A 43 2.01 1.81 7.49
CA GLU A 43 2.70 1.61 8.74
C GLU A 43 1.66 1.47 9.86
N ILE A 44 1.73 0.36 10.57
CA ILE A 44 0.75 -0.04 11.57
C ILE A 44 1.48 -0.24 12.90
N SER A 45 1.23 0.63 13.87
CA SER A 45 1.68 0.42 15.24
C SER A 45 0.85 -0.68 15.89
N LEU A 46 1.51 -1.54 16.65
CA LEU A 46 0.91 -2.66 17.38
C LEU A 46 1.04 -2.40 18.86
N ARG A 47 -0.07 -2.58 19.57
CA ARG A 47 -0.10 -2.60 21.03
C ARG A 47 -0.79 -3.85 21.53
N LYS A 48 -0.24 -4.42 22.60
CA LYS A 48 -0.88 -5.51 23.33
C LYS A 48 -1.92 -4.92 24.26
N VAL A 49 -3.14 -5.45 24.23
CA VAL A 49 -4.24 -5.07 25.12
C VAL A 49 -4.77 -6.35 25.76
N GLY A 50 -4.19 -6.71 26.91
CA GLY A 50 -4.46 -8.00 27.56
C GLY A 50 -3.97 -9.17 26.70
N PRO A 51 -4.83 -10.14 26.33
CA PRO A 51 -4.46 -11.23 25.42
C PRO A 51 -4.42 -10.80 23.95
N ASP A 52 -5.01 -9.66 23.59
CA ASP A 52 -5.19 -9.24 22.21
C ASP A 52 -4.04 -8.37 21.70
N ILE A 53 -3.86 -8.35 20.38
CA ILE A 53 -3.01 -7.38 19.68
C ILE A 53 -3.92 -6.44 18.89
N ARG A 54 -3.78 -5.13 19.10
CA ARG A 54 -4.49 -4.10 18.34
C ARG A 54 -3.51 -3.33 17.47
N GLY A 55 -3.88 -3.13 16.21
CA GLY A 55 -3.16 -2.28 15.27
C GLY A 55 -3.77 -0.88 15.16
N LYS A 56 -2.94 0.16 15.02
CA LYS A 56 -3.34 1.50 14.59
C LYS A 56 -2.54 1.87 13.34
N ILE A 57 -3.24 2.23 12.27
CA ILE A 57 -2.58 2.75 11.06
C ILE A 57 -2.06 4.15 11.40
N GLU A 58 -0.75 4.31 11.42
CA GLU A 58 -0.09 5.60 11.63
C GLU A 58 -0.02 6.38 10.31
N TRP A 59 0.20 5.67 9.21
CA TRP A 59 0.24 6.23 7.88
C TRP A 59 -0.14 5.17 6.84
N SER A 60 -0.81 5.58 5.77
CA SER A 60 -1.01 4.76 4.58
C SER A 60 -1.03 5.60 3.32
N GLY A 61 -0.46 5.08 2.24
CA GLY A 61 -0.47 5.75 0.96
C GLY A 61 0.45 5.11 -0.09
N SER A 62 0.45 5.73 -1.26
CA SER A 62 1.31 5.37 -2.37
C SER A 62 2.77 5.71 -2.05
N VAL A 63 3.66 4.72 -2.12
CA VAL A 63 5.11 4.93 -2.00
C VAL A 63 5.78 4.99 -3.38
N TYR A 64 5.14 4.40 -4.38
CA TYR A 64 5.67 4.27 -5.73
C TYR A 64 4.53 4.31 -6.75
N LYS A 65 4.73 5.04 -7.85
CA LYS A 65 3.80 5.08 -8.98
C LYS A 65 4.54 4.75 -10.27
N LEU A 66 3.88 3.95 -11.10
CA LEU A 66 4.29 3.67 -12.47
C LEU A 66 3.39 4.47 -13.41
N ASP A 67 3.99 5.39 -14.16
CA ASP A 67 3.26 6.18 -15.14
C ASP A 67 2.92 5.29 -16.36
N TYR A 68 1.63 5.26 -16.74
CA TYR A 68 1.16 4.60 -17.97
C TYR A 68 0.88 5.64 -19.08
N PRO A 69 1.00 5.24 -20.36
CA PRO A 69 1.44 3.93 -20.84
C PRO A 69 2.92 3.68 -20.58
N LEU A 70 3.29 2.40 -20.44
CA LEU A 70 4.68 1.94 -20.39
C LEU A 70 5.36 2.23 -21.73
N THR A 71 5.86 3.46 -21.88
CA THR A 71 6.71 3.85 -23.01
C THR A 71 8.15 3.41 -22.73
N ASP A 72 9.00 3.37 -23.76
CA ASP A 72 10.42 2.96 -23.66
C ASP A 72 11.24 3.75 -22.59
N SER A 73 10.69 4.83 -22.04
CA SER A 73 11.30 5.66 -21.01
C SER A 73 10.70 5.50 -19.60
N ASN A 74 10.00 4.38 -19.32
CA ASN A 74 9.39 3.98 -18.03
C ASN A 74 9.66 4.98 -16.89
N ARG A 75 8.78 5.96 -16.74
CA ARG A 75 8.94 6.99 -15.72
C ARG A 75 8.47 6.43 -14.40
N VAL A 76 9.43 6.28 -13.51
CA VAL A 76 9.23 5.80 -12.16
C VAL A 76 9.21 7.00 -11.22
N LYS A 77 8.17 7.10 -10.39
CA LYS A 77 8.07 8.13 -9.36
C LYS A 77 8.02 7.51 -7.97
N VAL A 78 9.05 7.80 -7.18
CA VAL A 78 8.99 7.60 -5.73
C VAL A 78 8.15 8.72 -5.15
N VAL A 79 7.02 8.37 -4.54
CA VAL A 79 6.06 9.34 -3.99
C VAL A 79 6.35 9.60 -2.52
N TYR A 80 6.82 8.59 -1.81
CA TYR A 80 7.21 8.70 -0.42
C TYR A 80 8.45 7.87 -0.14
N ALA A 81 9.46 8.51 0.44
CA ALA A 81 10.65 7.88 0.97
C ALA A 81 10.95 8.49 2.34
N GLY A 82 10.49 7.82 3.38
CA GLY A 82 10.84 8.13 4.76
C GLY A 82 11.74 7.02 5.30
N THR A 83 12.74 7.38 6.10
CA THR A 83 13.41 6.40 6.95
C THR A 83 12.39 5.96 7.99
N VAL A 84 12.05 4.68 8.06
CA VAL A 84 11.13 4.13 9.07
C VAL A 84 11.83 4.06 10.44
N PHE A 85 12.69 5.03 10.81
CA PHE A 85 13.51 5.00 12.03
C PHE A 85 13.68 6.37 12.69
N THR A 86 13.00 6.56 13.83
CA THR A 86 13.58 7.01 15.11
C THR A 86 12.87 6.27 16.23
#